data_AF-A0A3E1DCY6-F1
#
_entry.id   AF-A0A3E1DCY6-F1
#
_cell.length_a   1.000
_cell.length_b   1.000
_cell.length_c   1.000
_cell.angle_alpha   90.00
_cell.angle_beta   90.00
_cell.angle_gamma   90.00
#
_symmetry.space_group_name_H-M   'P 1'
#
loop_
_entity.id
_entity.type
_entity.pdbx_description
1 polymer ?
#
loop_
_entity_poly.entity_id
_entity_poly.type
_entity_poly.pdbx_seq_one_letter_code
_entity_poly.pdbx_strand_id
1 'polypeptide(L)'
;MKLNKIAATMILASLGFTSLNAQAVTVDGITWDPNSFFDFSSTTNLFEITSGTAGAEISGYGKVTSLNAEGTFAPIGRELTYQFGGFILNAATTFNPFGSGINADGSFSFTGGWLKVFSDASADFNALIKSTSGDGTLFLDMIANATALSPNTLTGTVTGANSVGLTGQGTGYFDVVGGSAAVYVDTNTQPGSSDFTYTSSFQALNSPIVNGGVVVANAFGTNELFGQSVNVPEPTSIALLGLGLLGLGFSRRNKKSA
;
A
#
# COMPACT_ATOMS: atom_id res chain seq x y z
N MET A 1 23.15 67.32 13.30
CA MET A 1 23.15 66.12 12.41
C MET A 1 23.36 64.87 13.25
N LYS A 2 22.30 64.11 13.55
CA LYS A 2 22.41 62.70 13.97
C LYS A 2 21.23 61.94 13.37
N LEU A 3 21.55 61.12 12.37
CA LEU A 3 20.65 60.25 11.62
C LEU A 3 20.08 59.15 12.53
N ASN A 4 18.74 59.03 12.49
CA ASN A 4 17.89 57.85 12.63
C ASN A 4 18.61 56.50 12.85
N LYS A 5 18.55 55.97 14.08
CA LYS A 5 18.87 54.58 14.44
C LYS A 5 17.65 53.80 14.95
N ILE A 6 16.47 53.99 14.34
CA ILE A 6 15.26 53.23 14.71
C ILE A 6 14.77 52.30 13.58
N ALA A 7 15.42 52.31 12.40
CA ALA A 7 14.99 51.51 11.25
C ALA A 7 15.72 50.15 11.10
N ALA A 8 16.29 49.58 12.18
CA ALA A 8 17.12 48.37 12.09
C ALA A 8 16.52 47.11 12.76
N THR A 9 15.29 47.15 13.28
CA THR A 9 14.75 46.04 14.10
C THR A 9 13.48 45.39 13.56
N MET A 10 13.08 45.68 12.30
CA MET A 10 11.89 45.05 11.67
C MET A 10 12.18 44.36 10.34
N ILE A 11 13.40 43.89 10.12
CA ILE A 11 13.74 42.98 8.99
C ILE A 11 14.62 41.84 9.50
N LEU A 12 14.14 41.11 10.51
CA LEU A 12 14.73 39.83 10.92
C LEU A 12 13.66 38.78 11.28
N ALA A 13 12.38 39.06 11.04
CA ALA A 13 11.29 38.10 11.21
C ALA A 13 10.86 37.42 9.90
N SER A 14 11.54 37.69 8.78
CA SER A 14 11.19 37.17 7.45
C SER A 14 12.24 36.24 6.83
N LEU A 15 13.25 35.79 7.58
CA LEU A 15 14.32 34.90 7.08
C LEU A 15 14.16 33.43 7.52
N GLY A 16 12.93 32.97 7.71
CA GLY A 16 12.69 31.61 8.19
C GLY A 16 11.37 31.00 7.75
N PHE A 17 10.84 31.38 6.58
CA PHE A 17 9.91 30.49 5.88
C PHE A 17 10.75 29.51 5.07
N THR A 18 11.48 28.63 5.75
CA THR A 18 11.78 27.34 5.12
C THR A 18 10.42 26.68 4.94
N SER A 19 10.05 26.43 3.70
CA SER A 19 8.96 25.51 3.36
C SER A 19 9.13 24.26 4.24
N LEU A 20 8.27 24.12 5.24
CA LEU A 20 8.17 22.89 6.01
C LEU A 20 7.61 21.88 5.01
N ASN A 21 8.48 20.99 4.51
CA ASN A 21 8.04 19.81 3.80
C ASN A 21 7.41 18.91 4.86
N ALA A 22 6.20 18.38 4.62
CA ALA A 22 5.63 17.43 5.56
C ALA A 22 6.62 16.26 5.72
N GLN A 23 6.88 15.91 6.98
CA GLN A 23 7.91 14.96 7.36
C GLN A 23 7.53 13.55 6.91
N ALA A 24 8.51 12.75 6.49
CA ALA A 24 8.31 11.33 6.24
C ALA A 24 7.65 10.66 7.47
N VAL A 25 6.67 9.79 7.21
CA VAL A 25 5.93 9.05 8.22
C VAL A 25 6.65 7.74 8.46
N THR A 26 6.86 7.36 9.72
CA THR A 26 7.41 6.06 10.10
C THR A 26 6.45 5.31 11.01
N VAL A 27 6.05 4.10 10.59
CA VAL A 27 5.20 3.19 11.36
C VAL A 27 5.86 1.82 11.36
N ASP A 28 6.05 1.22 12.54
CA ASP A 28 6.74 -0.07 12.71
C ASP A 28 8.10 -0.17 12.01
N GLY A 29 8.80 0.96 11.87
CA GLY A 29 10.09 1.05 11.17
C GLY A 29 9.98 1.12 9.65
N ILE A 30 8.78 1.11 9.07
CA ILE A 30 8.53 1.37 7.65
C ILE A 30 8.33 2.86 7.47
N THR A 31 9.10 3.47 6.56
CA THR A 31 9.12 4.91 6.32
C THR A 31 8.74 5.24 4.89
N TRP A 32 7.84 6.21 4.72
CA TRP A 32 7.41 6.71 3.43
C TRP A 32 7.14 8.23 3.52
N ASP A 33 7.23 8.94 2.41
CA ASP A 33 6.91 10.36 2.27
C ASP A 33 5.53 10.54 1.64
N PRO A 34 4.52 11.00 2.40
CA PRO A 34 3.18 11.31 1.89
C PRO A 34 3.14 12.37 0.78
N ASN A 35 4.18 13.21 0.63
CA ASN A 35 4.23 14.26 -0.38
C ASN A 35 5.01 13.86 -1.63
N SER A 36 5.64 12.69 -1.62
CA SER A 36 6.30 12.17 -2.82
C SER A 36 5.27 12.05 -3.94
N PHE A 37 5.72 12.27 -5.17
CA PHE A 37 4.91 11.98 -6.36
C PHE A 37 4.37 10.55 -6.36
N PHE A 38 5.13 9.63 -5.75
CA PHE A 38 4.79 8.23 -5.67
C PHE A 38 4.02 7.84 -4.40
N ASP A 39 3.81 8.73 -3.41
CA ASP A 39 3.08 8.50 -2.13
C ASP A 39 3.08 7.02 -1.67
N PHE A 40 1.97 6.45 -1.21
CA PHE A 40 1.90 5.04 -0.89
C PHE A 40 1.75 4.21 -2.18
N SER A 41 2.84 4.10 -2.94
CA SER A 41 2.99 3.14 -4.04
C SER A 41 4.03 2.08 -3.69
N SER A 42 3.68 0.81 -3.83
CA SER A 42 4.62 -0.29 -3.64
C SER A 42 4.81 -1.11 -4.90
N THR A 43 6.00 -1.71 -5.03
CA THR A 43 6.26 -2.81 -5.97
C THR A 43 6.72 -4.04 -5.19
N THR A 44 6.36 -5.22 -5.66
CA THR A 44 6.62 -6.46 -4.92
C THR A 44 7.05 -7.63 -5.80
N ASN A 45 7.54 -8.67 -5.14
CA ASN A 45 7.56 -10.01 -5.71
C ASN A 45 6.30 -10.77 -5.29
N LEU A 46 5.67 -11.48 -6.22
CA LEU A 46 4.45 -12.24 -6.03
C LEU A 46 4.68 -13.74 -6.22
N PHE A 47 4.17 -14.54 -5.30
CA PHE A 47 4.03 -16.00 -5.42
C PHE A 47 2.58 -16.36 -5.10
N GLU A 48 1.91 -17.07 -6.00
CA GLU A 48 0.49 -17.34 -5.84
C GLU A 48 0.06 -18.70 -6.37
N ILE A 49 -1.08 -19.15 -5.85
CA ILE A 49 -1.85 -20.23 -6.44
C ILE A 49 -2.74 -19.60 -7.51
N THR A 50 -2.73 -20.22 -8.69
CA THR A 50 -3.63 -19.95 -9.81
C THR A 50 -4.45 -21.20 -10.10
N SER A 51 -5.68 -21.02 -10.54
CA SER A 51 -6.57 -22.11 -10.93
C SER A 51 -7.50 -21.62 -12.03
N GLY A 52 -7.77 -22.45 -13.03
CA GLY A 52 -8.83 -22.20 -14.00
C GLY A 52 -10.18 -22.77 -13.59
N THR A 53 -10.28 -23.42 -12.42
CA THR A 53 -11.50 -24.12 -11.98
C THR A 53 -12.40 -23.17 -11.22
N ALA A 54 -13.61 -22.93 -11.74
CA ALA A 54 -14.62 -22.14 -11.05
C ALA A 54 -14.89 -22.67 -9.63
N GLY A 55 -15.02 -21.75 -8.67
CA GLY A 55 -15.18 -22.05 -7.24
C GLY A 55 -13.88 -22.35 -6.51
N ALA A 56 -12.73 -22.43 -7.20
CA ALA A 56 -11.44 -22.55 -6.53
C ALA A 56 -11.13 -21.28 -5.73
N GLU A 57 -10.54 -21.46 -4.55
CA GLU A 57 -9.93 -20.37 -3.80
C GLU A 57 -8.47 -20.18 -4.23
N ILE A 58 -8.05 -18.93 -4.32
CA ILE A 58 -6.71 -18.53 -4.71
C ILE A 58 -6.14 -17.63 -3.63
N SER A 59 -4.85 -17.81 -3.39
CA SER A 59 -4.10 -17.18 -2.33
C SER A 59 -2.65 -17.04 -2.77
N GLY A 60 -1.93 -16.17 -2.09
CA GLY A 60 -0.53 -15.96 -2.37
C GLY A 60 0.16 -15.16 -1.29
N TYR A 61 1.41 -14.86 -1.54
CA TYR A 61 2.30 -14.19 -0.62
C TYR A 61 3.46 -13.53 -1.37
N GLY A 62 4.16 -12.66 -0.69
CA GLY A 62 5.28 -11.96 -1.31
C GLY A 62 5.99 -11.01 -0.38
N LYS A 63 6.89 -10.23 -0.99
CA LYS A 63 7.68 -9.22 -0.32
C LYS A 63 7.65 -7.92 -1.11
N VAL A 64 7.44 -6.81 -0.40
CA VAL A 64 7.57 -5.47 -0.94
C VAL A 64 9.05 -5.18 -1.18
N THR A 65 9.39 -4.78 -2.40
CA THR A 65 10.77 -4.50 -2.83
C THR A 65 11.02 -3.00 -2.99
N SER A 66 9.98 -2.21 -3.20
CA SER A 66 10.05 -0.74 -3.08
C SER A 66 8.75 -0.16 -2.52
N LEU A 67 8.88 0.99 -1.87
CA LEU A 67 7.79 1.86 -1.42
C LEU A 67 8.18 3.30 -1.76
N ASN A 68 7.25 4.14 -2.22
CA ASN A 68 7.58 5.47 -2.77
C ASN A 68 8.61 5.44 -3.93
N ALA A 69 8.70 4.34 -4.68
CA ALA A 69 9.76 4.07 -5.66
C ALA A 69 11.19 3.99 -5.07
N GLU A 70 11.31 3.86 -3.74
CA GLU A 70 12.58 3.72 -3.03
C GLU A 70 12.71 2.33 -2.42
N GLY A 71 13.93 1.77 -2.45
CA GLY A 71 14.23 0.46 -1.84
C GLY A 71 14.60 0.55 -0.34
N THR A 72 14.85 1.76 0.17
CA THR A 72 15.31 2.00 1.55
C THR A 72 14.20 2.47 2.48
N PHE A 73 13.01 1.91 2.32
CA PHE A 73 11.83 2.23 3.14
C PHE A 73 11.83 1.51 4.50
N ALA A 74 12.67 0.50 4.68
CA ALA A 74 12.85 -0.23 5.93
C ALA A 74 14.34 -0.17 6.38
N PRO A 75 14.62 -0.10 7.69
CA PRO A 75 15.98 -0.23 8.21
C PRO A 75 16.54 -1.61 7.90
N ILE A 76 17.88 -1.71 7.92
CA ILE A 76 18.59 -2.97 7.73
C ILE A 76 18.05 -4.03 8.70
N GLY A 77 17.73 -5.21 8.17
CA GLY A 77 17.21 -6.34 8.94
C GLY A 77 15.70 -6.32 9.14
N ARG A 78 14.98 -5.30 8.64
CA ARG A 78 13.51 -5.25 8.60
C ARG A 78 13.00 -5.43 7.18
N GLU A 79 11.82 -6.03 7.04
CA GLU A 79 11.15 -6.15 5.76
C GLU A 79 9.63 -5.99 5.86
N LEU A 80 9.00 -5.85 4.70
CA LEU A 80 7.56 -5.74 4.56
C LEU A 80 7.08 -6.87 3.65
N THR A 81 6.37 -7.82 4.23
CA THR A 81 5.83 -9.00 3.54
C THR A 81 4.32 -8.91 3.48
N TYR A 82 3.70 -9.75 2.66
CA TYR A 82 2.24 -9.79 2.59
C TYR A 82 1.74 -11.19 2.26
N GLN A 83 0.47 -11.41 2.62
CA GLN A 83 -0.32 -12.55 2.20
C GLN A 83 -1.69 -12.08 1.71
N PHE A 84 -2.27 -12.84 0.79
CA PHE A 84 -3.65 -12.66 0.39
C PHE A 84 -4.34 -14.02 0.23
N GLY A 85 -5.65 -14.03 0.31
CA GLY A 85 -6.47 -15.24 0.20
C GLY A 85 -7.96 -14.93 0.20
N GLY A 86 -8.79 -15.96 0.22
CA GLY A 86 -10.25 -15.80 0.22
C GLY A 86 -10.86 -15.31 -1.10
N PHE A 87 -10.07 -15.23 -2.18
CA PHE A 87 -10.58 -14.92 -3.52
C PHE A 87 -11.13 -16.19 -4.15
N ILE A 88 -12.41 -16.17 -4.53
CA ILE A 88 -13.11 -17.31 -5.12
C ILE A 88 -13.33 -17.07 -6.61
N LEU A 89 -12.83 -17.97 -7.46
CA LEU A 89 -12.95 -17.84 -8.92
C LEU A 89 -14.41 -17.97 -9.34
N ASN A 90 -14.93 -16.96 -10.01
CA ASN A 90 -16.29 -17.01 -10.53
C ASN A 90 -16.38 -17.97 -11.73
N ALA A 91 -17.58 -18.51 -11.97
CA ALA A 91 -17.82 -19.31 -13.16
C ALA A 91 -17.74 -18.43 -14.42
N ALA A 92 -17.12 -18.95 -15.47
CA ALA A 92 -17.11 -18.31 -16.77
C ALA A 92 -18.50 -18.41 -17.42
N THR A 93 -18.86 -17.40 -18.21
CA THR A 93 -20.10 -17.42 -19.01
C THR A 93 -19.87 -18.05 -20.38
N THR A 94 -18.62 -18.11 -20.82
CA THR A 94 -18.17 -18.80 -22.04
C THR A 94 -16.92 -19.61 -21.69
N PHE A 95 -16.67 -20.75 -22.31
CA PHE A 95 -15.58 -21.63 -21.85
C PHE A 95 -14.27 -21.38 -22.59
N ASN A 96 -13.20 -21.20 -21.82
CA ASN A 96 -11.82 -21.29 -22.30
C ASN A 96 -11.26 -22.70 -22.08
N PRO A 97 -10.35 -23.20 -22.93
CA PRO A 97 -9.57 -24.41 -22.64
C PRO A 97 -8.74 -24.33 -21.34
N PHE A 98 -8.48 -23.13 -20.80
CA PHE A 98 -7.75 -22.97 -19.53
C PHE A 98 -8.58 -23.28 -18.28
N GLY A 99 -9.91 -23.41 -18.38
CA GLY A 99 -10.75 -23.90 -17.29
C GLY A 99 -12.15 -23.29 -17.22
N SER A 100 -12.98 -23.83 -16.32
CA SER A 100 -14.39 -23.46 -16.14
C SER A 100 -14.63 -22.08 -15.54
N GLY A 101 -13.61 -21.44 -14.97
CA GLY A 101 -13.65 -20.07 -14.45
C GLY A 101 -13.03 -19.03 -15.38
N ILE A 102 -12.56 -19.43 -16.57
CA ILE A 102 -11.93 -18.55 -17.56
C ILE A 102 -12.84 -18.43 -18.78
N ASN A 103 -13.15 -17.19 -19.19
CA ASN A 103 -13.95 -16.89 -20.36
C ASN A 103 -13.20 -17.18 -21.67
N ALA A 104 -13.93 -17.36 -22.77
CA ALA A 104 -13.34 -17.65 -24.08
C ALA A 104 -12.33 -16.60 -24.56
N ASP A 105 -12.47 -15.34 -24.11
CA ASP A 105 -11.54 -14.24 -24.36
C ASP A 105 -10.33 -14.20 -23.39
N GLY A 106 -10.25 -15.15 -22.46
CA GLY A 106 -9.22 -15.25 -21.43
C GLY A 106 -9.56 -14.51 -20.14
N SER A 107 -10.66 -13.74 -20.10
CA SER A 107 -11.02 -12.96 -18.91
C SER A 107 -11.47 -13.85 -17.75
N PHE A 108 -11.20 -13.39 -16.53
CA PHE A 108 -11.66 -14.02 -15.29
C PHE A 108 -12.09 -12.97 -14.27
N SER A 109 -12.83 -13.41 -13.25
CA SER A 109 -13.22 -12.55 -12.13
C SER A 109 -13.32 -13.34 -10.84
N PHE A 110 -13.16 -12.64 -9.72
CA PHE A 110 -13.23 -13.19 -8.37
C PHE A 110 -14.29 -12.48 -7.54
N THR A 111 -14.74 -13.17 -6.49
CA THR A 111 -15.47 -12.58 -5.36
C THR A 111 -14.72 -12.85 -4.05
N GLY A 112 -15.01 -12.05 -3.02
CA GLY A 112 -14.32 -12.12 -1.73
C GLY A 112 -12.88 -11.59 -1.83
N GLY A 113 -12.05 -12.01 -0.88
CA GLY A 113 -10.64 -11.67 -0.87
C GLY A 113 -10.23 -10.73 0.27
N TRP A 114 -9.02 -10.96 0.77
CA TRP A 114 -8.33 -10.12 1.74
C TRP A 114 -6.85 -10.03 1.37
N LEU A 115 -6.21 -8.95 1.79
CA LEU A 115 -4.76 -8.77 1.70
C LEU A 115 -4.25 -8.24 3.03
N LYS A 116 -3.22 -8.86 3.59
CA LYS A 116 -2.59 -8.46 4.84
C LYS A 116 -1.11 -8.22 4.61
N VAL A 117 -0.63 -7.09 5.12
CA VAL A 117 0.77 -6.67 5.05
C VAL A 117 1.37 -6.74 6.44
N PHE A 118 2.59 -7.25 6.56
CA PHE A 118 3.29 -7.48 7.81
C PHE A 118 4.64 -6.78 7.82
N SER A 119 4.89 -5.97 8.85
CA SER A 119 6.22 -5.42 9.12
C SER A 119 7.00 -6.41 10.00
N ASP A 120 8.05 -6.99 9.44
CA ASP A 120 8.89 -7.96 10.16
C ASP A 120 10.22 -7.33 10.55
N ALA A 121 10.53 -7.37 11.85
CA ALA A 121 11.79 -6.90 12.40
C ALA A 121 13.00 -7.82 12.10
N SER A 122 12.76 -8.97 11.47
CA SER A 122 13.76 -9.93 11.00
C SER A 122 13.61 -10.09 9.49
N ALA A 123 14.67 -9.86 8.73
CA ALA A 123 14.66 -10.04 7.28
C ALA A 123 15.01 -11.49 6.92
N ASP A 124 14.02 -12.37 6.93
CA ASP A 124 14.18 -13.81 6.66
C ASP A 124 13.19 -14.38 5.63
N PHE A 125 12.46 -13.51 4.92
CA PHE A 125 11.58 -13.89 3.82
C PHE A 125 12.25 -14.87 2.87
N ASN A 126 11.58 -15.99 2.70
CA ASN A 126 11.97 -17.05 1.80
C ASN A 126 10.81 -17.37 0.86
N ALA A 127 11.02 -17.09 -0.43
CA ALA A 127 10.06 -17.39 -1.49
C ALA A 127 9.57 -18.85 -1.49
N LEU A 128 10.39 -19.78 -1.00
CA LEU A 128 10.06 -21.21 -0.94
C LEU A 128 9.31 -21.61 0.35
N ILE A 129 9.13 -20.71 1.32
CA ILE A 129 8.52 -20.98 2.63
C ILE A 129 7.46 -19.91 2.94
N LYS A 130 6.19 -20.19 2.65
CA LYS A 130 5.08 -19.24 2.83
C LYS A 130 4.98 -18.66 4.25
N SER A 131 5.33 -19.43 5.28
CA SER A 131 5.21 -18.97 6.67
C SER A 131 6.08 -17.74 7.00
N THR A 132 7.18 -17.54 6.27
CA THR A 132 8.11 -16.38 6.41
C THR A 132 7.57 -15.06 5.84
N SER A 133 6.28 -15.02 5.48
CA SER A 133 5.62 -13.83 4.92
C SER A 133 4.49 -13.30 5.79
N GLY A 134 4.28 -13.92 6.96
CA GLY A 134 3.14 -13.65 7.85
C GLY A 134 3.50 -13.72 9.33
N ASP A 135 4.79 -13.63 9.65
CA ASP A 135 5.42 -13.71 10.96
C ASP A 135 5.75 -12.35 11.58
N GLY A 136 5.51 -11.26 10.83
CA GLY A 136 5.65 -9.88 11.32
C GLY A 136 4.43 -9.33 12.07
N THR A 137 4.53 -8.06 12.45
CA THR A 137 3.41 -7.28 13.02
C THR A 137 2.46 -6.86 11.92
N LEU A 138 1.14 -6.99 12.12
CA LEU A 138 0.12 -6.60 11.15
C LEU A 138 0.17 -5.08 10.87
N PHE A 139 0.71 -4.74 9.70
CA PHE A 139 0.95 -3.38 9.25
C PHE A 139 -0.29 -2.81 8.55
N LEU A 140 -0.90 -3.58 7.65
CA LEU A 140 -2.18 -3.26 7.00
C LEU A 140 -3.05 -4.53 6.95
N ASP A 141 -4.32 -4.38 7.29
CA ASP A 141 -5.37 -5.36 7.08
C ASP A 141 -6.36 -4.78 6.08
N MET A 142 -6.56 -5.48 4.96
CA MET A 142 -7.38 -4.99 3.86
C MET A 142 -8.35 -6.05 3.37
N ILE A 143 -9.54 -5.60 2.98
CA ILE A 143 -10.56 -6.41 2.31
C ILE A 143 -10.69 -5.97 0.86
N ALA A 144 -10.97 -6.90 -0.05
CA ALA A 144 -11.15 -6.55 -1.44
C ALA A 144 -12.48 -5.80 -1.66
N ASN A 145 -12.41 -4.65 -2.32
CA ASN A 145 -13.55 -3.78 -2.60
C ASN A 145 -14.28 -4.26 -3.87
N ALA A 146 -15.58 -4.52 -3.75
CA ALA A 146 -16.40 -4.95 -4.88
C ALA A 146 -17.12 -3.79 -5.59
N THR A 147 -17.07 -2.57 -5.06
CA THR A 147 -17.87 -1.43 -5.54
C THR A 147 -17.40 -0.98 -6.92
N ALA A 148 -16.08 -0.89 -7.14
CA ALA A 148 -15.51 -0.45 -8.42
C ALA A 148 -15.72 -1.46 -9.57
N LEU A 149 -15.73 -2.76 -9.24
CA LEU A 149 -15.80 -3.86 -10.22
C LEU A 149 -17.10 -4.68 -10.08
N SER A 150 -18.14 -4.07 -9.50
CA SER A 150 -19.35 -4.76 -9.06
C SER A 150 -19.92 -5.71 -10.12
N PRO A 151 -20.19 -6.99 -9.78
CA PRO A 151 -20.18 -7.56 -8.42
C PRO A 151 -18.83 -8.18 -7.99
N ASN A 152 -17.77 -8.00 -8.77
CA ASN A 152 -16.49 -8.67 -8.59
C ASN A 152 -15.55 -7.86 -7.70
N THR A 153 -14.57 -8.52 -7.08
CA THR A 153 -13.53 -7.88 -6.25
C THR A 153 -12.18 -7.77 -6.96
N LEU A 154 -11.91 -8.71 -7.87
CA LEU A 154 -10.73 -8.71 -8.72
C LEU A 154 -11.10 -9.25 -10.10
N THR A 155 -10.51 -8.69 -11.14
CA THR A 155 -10.70 -9.15 -12.54
C THR A 155 -9.35 -9.23 -13.24
N GLY A 156 -9.28 -9.95 -14.35
CA GLY A 156 -8.05 -10.04 -15.11
C GLY A 156 -8.17 -10.88 -16.36
N THR A 157 -7.02 -11.19 -16.96
CA THR A 157 -6.94 -11.97 -18.20
C THR A 157 -5.81 -12.99 -18.11
N VAL A 158 -6.11 -14.24 -18.48
CA VAL A 158 -5.13 -15.30 -18.70
C VAL A 158 -4.63 -15.23 -20.14
N THR A 159 -3.32 -15.22 -20.32
CA THR A 159 -2.64 -15.18 -21.63
C THR A 159 -1.94 -16.49 -21.97
N GLY A 160 -1.78 -17.40 -21.01
CA GLY A 160 -1.19 -18.71 -21.23
C GLY A 160 -1.30 -19.63 -20.02
N ALA A 161 -0.84 -20.86 -20.19
CA ALA A 161 -0.80 -21.87 -19.13
C ALA A 161 0.31 -22.87 -19.40
N ASN A 162 0.76 -23.56 -18.35
CA ASN A 162 1.52 -24.80 -18.45
C ASN A 162 0.86 -25.88 -17.57
N SER A 163 1.51 -27.03 -17.38
CA SER A 163 0.96 -28.11 -16.54
C SER A 163 0.92 -27.81 -15.03
N VAL A 164 1.50 -26.68 -14.60
CA VAL A 164 1.65 -26.29 -13.19
C VAL A 164 0.66 -25.17 -12.83
N GLY A 165 0.48 -24.18 -13.70
CA GLY A 165 -0.35 -23.01 -13.42
C GLY A 165 -0.69 -22.17 -14.65
N LEU A 166 -1.25 -20.99 -14.38
CA LEU A 166 -1.67 -20.01 -15.38
C LEU A 166 -0.68 -18.83 -15.47
N THR A 167 -0.72 -18.13 -16.60
CA THR A 167 0.01 -16.88 -16.85
C THR A 167 -0.99 -15.80 -17.25
N GLY A 168 -0.86 -14.59 -16.70
CA GLY A 168 -1.83 -13.53 -16.91
C GLY A 168 -1.54 -12.27 -16.12
N GLN A 169 -2.59 -11.46 -15.96
CA GLN A 169 -2.58 -10.21 -15.22
C GLN A 169 -3.91 -9.99 -14.51
N GLY A 170 -3.89 -9.21 -13.43
CA GLY A 170 -5.06 -8.92 -12.62
C GLY A 170 -5.13 -7.45 -12.19
N THR A 171 -6.33 -7.00 -11.84
CA THR A 171 -6.60 -5.69 -11.27
C THR A 171 -7.74 -5.79 -10.26
N GLY A 172 -7.58 -5.11 -9.13
CA GLY A 172 -8.55 -5.06 -8.05
C GLY A 172 -8.42 -3.81 -7.22
N TYR A 173 -9.27 -3.69 -6.22
CA TYR A 173 -9.32 -2.56 -5.31
C TYR A 173 -9.44 -3.07 -3.87
N PHE A 174 -8.92 -2.33 -2.90
CA PHE A 174 -8.92 -2.75 -1.50
C PHE A 174 -9.30 -1.61 -0.56
N ASP A 175 -10.07 -1.95 0.46
CA ASP A 175 -10.40 -1.10 1.60
C ASP A 175 -9.54 -1.51 2.80
N VAL A 176 -8.98 -0.53 3.48
CA VAL A 176 -8.22 -0.68 4.73
C VAL A 176 -9.21 -0.82 5.88
N VAL A 177 -9.06 -1.89 6.65
CA VAL A 177 -9.94 -2.20 7.79
C VAL A 177 -9.19 -2.31 9.12
N GLY A 178 -7.86 -2.24 9.08
CA GLY A 178 -7.03 -2.33 10.29
C GLY A 178 -5.53 -2.37 9.99
N GLY A 179 -4.74 -2.65 11.03
CA GLY A 179 -3.28 -2.61 10.99
C GLY A 179 -2.70 -1.31 11.58
N SER A 180 -1.42 -1.34 11.93
CA SER A 180 -0.74 -0.20 12.57
C SER A 180 -0.65 1.04 11.67
N ALA A 181 -0.59 0.86 10.34
CA ALA A 181 -0.51 1.95 9.38
C ALA A 181 -1.88 2.41 8.85
N ALA A 182 -2.99 1.78 9.26
CA ALA A 182 -4.31 2.02 8.68
C ALA A 182 -4.73 3.50 8.67
N VAL A 183 -4.55 4.18 9.80
CA VAL A 183 -4.95 5.58 9.99
C VAL A 183 -4.23 6.57 9.07
N TYR A 184 -3.15 6.13 8.42
CA TYR A 184 -2.38 6.95 7.51
C TYR A 184 -2.74 6.73 6.05
N VAL A 185 -3.50 5.69 5.69
CA VAL A 185 -3.78 5.33 4.29
C VAL A 185 -5.25 5.01 3.99
N ASP A 186 -6.11 4.94 5.02
CA ASP A 186 -7.57 4.91 4.87
C ASP A 186 -8.08 6.29 4.40
N THR A 187 -8.25 6.45 3.09
CA THR A 187 -8.56 7.71 2.41
C THR A 187 -9.82 7.64 1.55
N ASN A 188 -10.22 6.45 1.12
CA ASN A 188 -11.37 6.21 0.24
C ASN A 188 -11.30 7.01 -1.08
N THR A 189 -10.09 7.30 -1.59
CA THR A 189 -9.88 8.17 -2.77
C THR A 189 -9.77 7.42 -4.09
N GLN A 190 -9.63 6.08 -4.05
CA GLN A 190 -9.54 5.25 -5.24
C GLN A 190 -10.95 4.90 -5.76
N PRO A 191 -11.08 4.35 -6.99
CA PRO A 191 -12.36 3.92 -7.54
C PRO A 191 -13.17 3.02 -6.59
N GLY A 192 -14.50 3.17 -6.59
CA GLY A 192 -15.34 2.42 -5.66
C GLY A 192 -15.24 2.88 -4.20
N SER A 193 -14.68 4.08 -3.97
CA SER A 193 -14.37 4.62 -2.65
C SER A 193 -13.41 3.74 -1.86
N SER A 194 -12.47 3.09 -2.56
CA SER A 194 -11.46 2.25 -1.92
C SER A 194 -10.19 3.03 -1.56
N ASP A 195 -9.29 2.38 -0.83
CA ASP A 195 -8.03 2.99 -0.38
C ASP A 195 -6.87 2.69 -1.32
N PHE A 196 -6.87 1.49 -1.89
CA PHE A 196 -5.82 1.03 -2.79
C PHE A 196 -6.37 0.52 -4.12
N THR A 197 -5.63 0.86 -5.18
CA THR A 197 -5.67 0.15 -6.47
C THR A 197 -4.58 -0.92 -6.46
N TYR A 198 -4.92 -2.11 -6.97
CA TYR A 198 -4.01 -3.24 -7.10
C TYR A 198 -3.86 -3.65 -8.55
N THR A 199 -2.63 -3.88 -9.00
CA THR A 199 -2.33 -4.53 -10.28
C THR A 199 -1.37 -5.68 -10.07
N SER A 200 -1.49 -6.73 -10.89
CA SER A 200 -0.51 -7.82 -10.90
C SER A 200 -0.24 -8.35 -12.30
N SER A 201 0.95 -8.91 -12.45
CA SER A 201 1.32 -9.77 -13.55
C SER A 201 1.92 -11.07 -13.01
N PHE A 202 1.57 -12.19 -13.61
CA PHE A 202 2.00 -13.50 -13.13
C PHE A 202 2.24 -14.48 -14.26
N GLN A 203 3.14 -15.43 -14.02
CA GLN A 203 3.47 -16.50 -14.94
C GLN A 203 3.62 -17.81 -14.21
N ALA A 204 3.20 -18.89 -14.87
CA ALA A 204 3.26 -20.22 -14.31
C ALA A 204 4.72 -20.62 -13.99
N LEU A 205 4.91 -21.24 -12.83
CA LEU A 205 6.21 -21.80 -12.43
C LEU A 205 6.54 -23.06 -13.23
N ASN A 206 7.82 -23.41 -13.28
CA ASN A 206 8.26 -24.70 -13.83
C ASN A 206 7.94 -25.88 -12.90
N SER A 207 7.80 -25.62 -11.60
CA SER A 207 7.41 -26.58 -10.58
C SER A 207 6.67 -25.82 -9.46
N PRO A 208 5.61 -26.40 -8.85
CA PRO A 208 4.95 -25.77 -7.72
C PRO A 208 5.89 -25.67 -6.51
N ILE A 209 5.65 -24.67 -5.67
CA ILE A 209 6.24 -24.56 -4.33
C ILE A 209 5.33 -25.33 -3.37
N VAL A 210 5.92 -26.25 -2.60
CA VAL A 210 5.18 -27.14 -1.70
C VAL A 210 5.72 -26.98 -0.28
N ASN A 211 4.85 -26.73 0.69
CA ASN A 211 5.17 -26.65 2.11
C ASN A 211 4.29 -27.64 2.88
N GLY A 212 4.88 -28.56 3.64
CA GLY A 212 4.13 -29.56 4.40
C GLY A 212 3.21 -30.46 3.54
N GLY A 213 3.56 -30.67 2.26
CA GLY A 213 2.74 -31.45 1.32
C GLY A 213 1.61 -30.67 0.63
N VAL A 214 1.48 -29.37 0.92
CA VAL A 214 0.46 -28.49 0.32
C VAL A 214 1.12 -27.55 -0.68
N VAL A 215 0.53 -27.41 -1.87
CA VAL A 215 0.96 -26.40 -2.86
C VAL A 215 0.62 -25.01 -2.31
N VAL A 216 1.64 -24.17 -2.16
CA VAL A 216 1.48 -22.79 -1.66
C VAL A 216 1.65 -21.75 -2.76
N ALA A 217 2.27 -22.12 -3.88
CA ALA A 217 2.32 -21.31 -5.09
C ALA A 217 2.57 -22.19 -6.32
N ASN A 218 1.97 -21.84 -7.45
CA ASN A 218 2.20 -22.44 -8.76
C ASN A 218 2.45 -21.38 -9.86
N ALA A 219 2.41 -20.09 -9.51
CA ALA A 219 2.79 -18.98 -10.35
C ALA A 219 3.67 -17.99 -9.56
N PHE A 220 4.42 -17.16 -10.29
CA PHE A 220 5.20 -16.05 -9.74
C PHE A 220 5.07 -14.81 -10.62
N GLY A 221 5.37 -13.63 -10.06
CA GLY A 221 5.41 -12.39 -10.82
C GLY A 221 5.61 -11.17 -9.95
N THR A 222 4.92 -10.08 -10.27
CA THR A 222 4.95 -8.83 -9.52
C THR A 222 3.54 -8.32 -9.27
N ASN A 223 3.39 -7.52 -8.23
CA ASN A 223 2.22 -6.69 -8.06
C ASN A 223 2.59 -5.30 -7.54
N GLU A 224 1.64 -4.40 -7.71
CA GLU A 224 1.73 -3.03 -7.27
C GLU A 224 0.48 -2.66 -6.48
N LEU A 225 0.68 -1.99 -5.35
CA LEU A 225 -0.39 -1.32 -4.61
C LEU A 225 -0.18 0.18 -4.74
N PHE A 226 -1.22 0.90 -5.08
CA PHE A 226 -1.21 2.36 -5.16
C PHE A 226 -2.36 2.94 -4.35
N GLY A 227 -2.05 3.78 -3.38
CA GLY A 227 -3.02 4.49 -2.55
C GLY A 227 -2.48 5.87 -2.19
N GLN A 228 -3.31 6.65 -1.52
CA GLN A 228 -2.92 7.97 -1.01
C GLN A 228 -2.80 7.93 0.50
N SER A 229 -1.84 8.66 1.03
CA SER A 229 -1.74 8.91 2.45
C SER A 229 -2.78 9.95 2.88
N VAL A 230 -3.31 9.82 4.09
CA VAL A 230 -4.12 10.86 4.74
C VAL A 230 -3.24 12.10 4.90
N ASN A 231 -3.74 13.23 4.42
CA ASN A 231 -3.04 14.50 4.54
C ASN A 231 -3.08 14.96 6.01
N VAL A 232 -2.08 14.57 6.81
CA VAL A 232 -2.00 14.94 8.23
C VAL A 232 -1.57 16.40 8.33
N PRO A 233 -2.43 17.33 8.81
CA PRO A 233 -2.04 18.72 8.99
C PRO A 233 -0.88 18.80 9.98
N GLU A 234 0.20 19.48 9.59
CA GLU A 234 1.42 19.56 10.40
C GLU A 234 1.11 20.00 11.84
N PRO A 235 1.42 19.18 12.87
CA PRO A 235 1.13 19.49 14.27
C PRO A 235 1.78 20.81 14.73
N THR A 236 2.92 21.15 14.13
CA THR A 236 3.75 22.30 14.50
C THR A 236 3.18 23.61 14.00
N SER A 237 2.51 23.63 12.84
CA SER A 237 1.98 24.86 12.24
C SER A 237 0.82 25.45 13.05
N ILE A 238 -0.04 24.61 13.62
CA ILE A 238 -1.11 25.04 14.55
C ILE A 238 -0.52 25.48 15.90
N ALA A 239 0.48 24.76 16.41
CA ALA A 239 1.14 25.11 17.67
C ALA A 239 1.92 26.44 17.56
N LEU A 240 2.65 26.67 16.46
CA LEU A 240 3.38 27.91 16.19
C LEU A 240 2.43 29.08 15.88
N LEU A 241 1.35 28.85 15.14
CA LEU A 241 0.31 29.86 14.95
C LEU A 241 -0.36 30.23 16.29
N GLY A 242 -0.68 29.23 17.12
CA GLY A 242 -1.22 29.41 18.46
C GLY A 242 -0.27 30.15 19.40
N LEU A 243 1.01 29.78 19.42
CA LEU A 243 2.06 30.45 20.19
C LEU A 243 2.35 31.86 19.68
N GLY A 244 2.31 32.07 18.35
CA GLY A 244 2.45 33.37 17.71
C GLY A 244 1.30 34.32 18.08
N LEU A 245 0.06 33.82 18.07
CA LEU A 245 -1.12 34.57 18.50
C LEU A 245 -1.11 34.88 20.00
N LEU A 246 -0.66 33.93 20.84
CA LEU A 246 -0.48 34.16 22.28
C LEU A 246 0.60 35.23 22.53
N GLY A 247 1.75 35.14 21.85
CA GLY A 247 2.82 36.14 21.93
C GLY A 247 2.36 37.55 21.52
N LEU A 248 1.58 37.66 20.43
CA LEU A 248 0.97 38.92 20.00
C LEU A 248 -0.08 39.45 21.01
N GLY A 249 -0.84 38.55 21.64
CA GLY A 249 -1.80 38.88 22.69
C GLY A 249 -1.16 39.48 23.95
N PHE A 250 -0.03 38.94 24.39
CA PHE A 250 0.75 39.50 25.51
C PHE A 250 1.44 40.83 25.14
N SER A 251 1.94 40.94 23.90
CA SER A 251 2.57 42.17 23.42
C SER A 251 1.60 43.37 23.36
N ARG A 252 0.30 43.12 23.09
CA ARG A 252 -0.74 44.16 23.11
C ARG A 252 -1.09 44.66 24.51
N ARG A 253 -0.90 43.85 25.55
CA ARG A 253 -1.14 44.26 26.95
C ARG A 253 -0.05 45.21 27.48
N ASN A 254 1.20 45.02 27.07
CA ASN A 254 2.31 45.88 27.50
C ASN A 254 2.28 47.30 26.91
N LYS A 255 1.47 47.56 25.88
CA LYS A 255 1.29 48.92 25.31
C LYS A 255 0.22 49.76 26.00
N LYS A 256 -0.55 49.22 26.96
CA LYS A 256 -1.55 49.98 27.73
C LYS A 256 -1.07 50.47 29.10
N SER A 257 0.19 50.18 29.47
CA SER A 257 0.77 50.58 30.76
C SER A 257 1.98 51.51 30.63
N ALA A 258 2.05 52.31 29.56
CA ALA A 258 3.03 53.40 29.40
C ALA A 258 2.30 54.71 29.10
#